data_AF-A0A0F3RBG3-F1
#
_entry.id   AF-A0A0F3RBG3-F1
#
_cell.length_a   1.000
_cell.length_b   1.000
_cell.length_c   1.000
_cell.angle_alpha   90.00
_cell.angle_beta   90.00
_cell.angle_gamma   90.00
#
_symmetry.space_group_name_H-M   'P 1'
#
loop_
_entity.id
_entity.type
_entity.pdbx_description
1 polymer ?
#
loop_
_entity_poly.entity_id
_entity_poly.type
_entity_poly.pdbx_seq_one_letter_code
_entity_poly.pdbx_strand_id
1 'polypeptide(L)'
;MEDINSWKEKFDVYDKKLLDKLEYLNTKAKNPVDIEEVKKGIFYTRKYHDSQMRQSGDPYYSHPIEMAIMVAEFTAYKETKFFTADIIITSLLHV
;
A
#
# COMPACT_ATOMS: atom_id res chain seq x y z
N MET A 1 1.63 12.98 -19.90
CA MET A 1 1.58 12.12 -18.70
C MET A 1 1.48 13.05 -17.52
N GLU A 2 0.49 12.88 -16.64
CA GLU A 2 0.52 13.58 -15.36
C GLU A 2 1.88 13.34 -14.71
N ASP A 3 2.45 14.45 -14.25
CA ASP A 3 3.83 14.56 -13.84
C ASP A 3 4.10 13.57 -12.69
N ILE A 4 5.14 12.76 -12.81
CA ILE A 4 5.59 11.83 -11.77
C ILE A 4 6.06 12.57 -10.51
N ASN A 5 5.90 13.89 -10.47
CA ASN A 5 6.15 14.79 -9.36
C ASN A 5 4.86 15.19 -8.61
N SER A 6 3.66 14.83 -9.09
CA SER A 6 2.39 15.12 -8.40
C SER A 6 1.95 14.04 -7.40
N TRP A 7 2.69 12.93 -7.28
CA TRP A 7 2.36 11.80 -6.37
C TRP A 7 2.31 12.16 -4.89
N LYS A 8 2.74 13.37 -4.51
CA LYS A 8 2.48 13.95 -3.17
C LYS A 8 1.00 14.36 -3.02
N GLU A 9 0.10 13.55 -3.55
CA GLU A 9 -1.32 13.68 -3.29
C GLU A 9 -1.61 13.50 -1.80
N LYS A 10 -2.70 14.10 -1.34
CA LYS A 10 -3.15 13.95 0.04
C LYS A 10 -3.63 12.51 0.23
N PHE A 11 -2.79 11.69 0.87
CA PHE A 11 -3.16 10.38 1.35
C PHE A 11 -4.42 10.46 2.24
N ASP A 12 -5.40 9.62 1.92
CA ASP A 12 -6.66 9.54 2.66
C ASP A 12 -6.56 8.60 3.87
N VAL A 13 -7.70 8.22 4.44
CA VAL A 13 -7.77 7.34 5.61
C VAL A 13 -7.25 5.93 5.33
N TYR A 14 -7.45 5.39 4.13
CA TYR A 14 -7.01 4.05 3.76
C TYR A 14 -5.49 4.02 3.54
N ASP A 15 -4.98 5.00 2.80
CA ASP A 15 -3.54 5.12 2.54
C ASP A 15 -2.76 5.24 3.85
N LYS A 16 -3.22 6.10 4.76
CA LYS A 16 -2.62 6.27 6.09
C LYS A 16 -2.64 4.98 6.90
N LYS A 17 -3.72 4.20 6.83
CA LYS A 17 -3.81 2.91 7.52
C LYS A 17 -2.68 1.96 7.11
N LEU A 18 -2.35 1.89 5.82
CA LEU A 18 -1.22 1.09 5.34
C LEU A 18 0.12 1.72 5.73
N LEU A 19 0.29 3.03 5.55
CA LEU A 19 1.54 3.71 5.89
C LEU A 19 1.88 3.59 7.38
N ASP A 20 0.93 3.88 8.27
CA ASP A 20 1.08 3.75 9.73
C ASP A 20 1.41 2.30 10.13
N LYS A 21 0.79 1.32 9.47
CA LYS A 21 1.10 -0.10 9.67
C LYS A 21 2.53 -0.42 9.27
N LEU A 22 2.97 0.03 8.10
CA LEU A 22 4.33 -0.22 7.62
C LEU A 22 5.38 0.48 8.47
N GLU A 23 5.13 1.71 8.91
CA GLU A 23 5.99 2.42 9.86
C GLU A 23 6.15 1.61 11.15
N TYR A 24 5.03 1.14 11.73
CA TYR A 24 5.05 0.29 12.91
C TYR A 24 5.84 -1.00 12.69
N LEU A 25 5.57 -1.74 11.61
CA LEU A 25 6.25 -3.01 11.30
C LEU A 25 7.75 -2.79 11.05
N ASN A 26 8.13 -1.69 10.40
CA ASN A 26 9.53 -1.31 10.20
C ASN A 26 10.28 -1.09 11.52
N THR A 27 9.61 -0.66 12.60
CA THR A 27 10.27 -0.58 13.93
C THR A 27 10.64 -1.94 14.52
N LYS A 28 10.08 -3.03 13.99
CA LYS A 28 10.26 -4.41 14.48
C LYS A 28 11.04 -5.28 13.50
N ALA A 29 11.02 -4.95 12.21
CA ALA A 29 11.66 -5.72 11.16
C ALA A 29 13.18 -5.59 11.20
N LYS A 30 13.89 -6.70 10.96
CA LYS A 30 15.35 -6.69 10.76
C LYS A 30 15.75 -5.89 9.51
N ASN A 31 14.94 -5.99 8.47
CA ASN A 31 15.10 -5.27 7.21
C ASN A 31 13.81 -4.48 6.96
N PRO A 32 13.81 -3.16 7.22
CA PRO A 32 12.66 -2.31 6.96
C PRO A 32 12.33 -2.22 5.46
N VAL A 33 11.04 -2.09 5.15
CA VAL A 33 10.55 -1.83 3.78
C VAL A 33 10.74 -0.35 3.44
N ASP A 34 11.09 -0.07 2.18
CA ASP A 34 11.11 1.30 1.65
C ASP A 34 9.68 1.83 1.48
N ILE A 35 9.25 2.68 2.42
CA ILE A 35 7.91 3.28 2.43
C ILE A 35 7.72 4.22 1.24
N GLU A 36 8.78 4.87 0.74
CA GLU A 36 8.66 5.79 -0.38
C GLU A 36 8.34 5.05 -1.68
N GLU A 37 8.88 3.85 -1.83
CA GLU A 37 8.55 2.97 -2.94
C GLU A 37 7.08 2.50 -2.87
N VAL A 38 6.62 2.13 -1.67
CA VAL A 38 5.22 1.74 -1.45
C VAL A 38 4.26 2.90 -1.74
N LYS A 39 4.61 4.15 -1.40
CA LYS A 39 3.79 5.32 -1.73
C LYS A 39 3.58 5.49 -3.24
N LYS A 40 4.56 5.14 -4.08
CA LYS A 40 4.38 5.12 -5.54
C LYS A 40 3.37 4.05 -5.95
N GLY A 41 3.42 2.88 -5.33
CA GLY A 41 2.42 1.82 -5.51
C GLY A 41 1.01 2.28 -5.13
N ILE A 42 0.87 2.96 -3.99
CA ILE A 42 -0.41 3.57 -3.55
C ILE A 42 -0.90 4.57 -4.59
N PHE A 43 -0.04 5.49 -5.04
CA PHE A 43 -0.38 6.48 -6.06
C PHE A 43 -0.96 5.83 -7.32
N TYR A 44 -0.30 4.82 -7.87
CA TYR A 44 -0.80 4.14 -9.07
C TYR A 44 -2.11 3.38 -8.81
N THR A 45 -2.23 2.72 -7.66
CA THR A 45 -3.46 2.03 -7.26
C THR A 45 -4.65 2.99 -7.19
N ARG A 46 -4.45 4.15 -6.57
CA ARG A 46 -5.47 5.20 -6.52
C ARG A 46 -5.79 5.72 -7.92
N LYS A 47 -4.77 6.09 -8.69
CA LYS A 47 -4.91 6.67 -10.03
C LYS A 47 -5.74 5.80 -10.97
N TYR A 48 -5.52 4.48 -10.96
CA TYR A 48 -6.22 3.58 -11.88
C TYR A 48 -7.61 3.12 -11.38
N HIS A 49 -7.94 3.34 -10.11
CA HIS A 49 -9.20 2.95 -9.49
C HIS A 49 -9.98 4.11 -8.86
N ASP A 50 -9.64 5.36 -9.20
CA ASP A 50 -10.20 6.58 -8.60
C ASP A 50 -11.72 6.74 -8.81
N SER A 51 -12.21 6.27 -9.95
CA SER A 51 -13.59 6.34 -10.41
C SER A 51 -14.38 5.06 -10.11
N GLN A 52 -13.73 4.05 -9.53
CA GLN A 52 -14.33 2.76 -9.25
C GLN A 52 -14.82 2.69 -7.80
N MET A 53 -15.98 2.07 -7.61
CA MET A 53 -16.59 1.87 -6.30
C MET A 53 -16.82 0.39 -6.03
N ARG A 54 -16.68 -0.01 -4.77
CA ARG A 54 -17.11 -1.32 -4.29
C ARG A 54 -18.64 -1.35 -4.17
N GLN A 55 -19.19 -2.56 -4.11
CA GLN A 55 -20.62 -2.74 -3.79
C GLN A 55 -21.01 -2.13 -2.43
N SER A 56 -20.07 -2.00 -1.50
CA SER A 56 -20.28 -1.33 -0.20
C SER A 56 -20.44 0.19 -0.30
N GLY A 57 -20.10 0.79 -1.44
CA GLY A 57 -20.03 2.25 -1.58
C GLY A 57 -18.68 2.86 -1.17
N ASP A 58 -17.69 2.05 -0.81
CA ASP A 58 -16.31 2.52 -0.61
C ASP A 58 -15.57 2.66 -1.95
N PRO A 59 -14.54 3.51 -2.04
CA PRO A 59 -13.66 3.54 -3.20
C PRO A 59 -13.00 2.18 -3.43
N TYR A 60 -12.86 1.76 -4.69
CA TYR A 60 -12.36 0.42 -5.01
C TYR A 60 -10.94 0.17 -4.47
N TYR A 61 -10.05 1.17 -4.55
CA TYR A 61 -8.67 1.09 -4.06
C TYR A 61 -8.56 0.76 -2.55
N SER A 62 -9.63 0.94 -1.77
CA SER A 62 -9.65 0.50 -0.36
C SER A 62 -9.38 -1.00 -0.22
N HIS A 63 -9.84 -1.82 -1.18
CA HIS A 63 -9.68 -3.27 -1.15
C HIS A 63 -8.22 -3.73 -1.30
N PRO A 64 -7.47 -3.35 -2.35
CA PRO A 64 -6.06 -3.71 -2.46
C PRO A 64 -5.21 -3.13 -1.31
N ILE A 65 -5.59 -2.00 -0.73
CA ILE A 65 -4.91 -1.46 0.47
C ILE A 65 -5.06 -2.39 1.68
N GLU A 66 -6.29 -2.85 1.97
CA GLU A 66 -6.52 -3.81 3.06
C GLU A 66 -5.78 -5.14 2.81
N MET A 67 -5.70 -5.57 1.53
CA MET A 67 -4.93 -6.74 1.14
C MET A 67 -3.43 -6.55 1.40
N ALA A 68 -2.87 -5.39 1.04
CA ALA A 68 -1.48 -5.05 1.31
C ALA A 68 -1.15 -4.99 2.80
N ILE A 69 -2.08 -4.54 3.65
CA ILE A 69 -1.94 -4.59 5.11
C ILE A 69 -1.80 -6.03 5.60
N MET A 70 -2.68 -6.93 5.15
CA MET A 70 -2.63 -8.35 5.54
C MET A 70 -1.33 -9.01 5.08
N VAL A 71 -0.88 -8.72 3.86
CA VAL A 71 0.40 -9.22 3.32
C VAL A 71 1.58 -8.67 4.12
N ALA A 72 1.57 -7.38 4.46
CA ALA A 72 2.62 -6.77 5.27
C ALA A 72 2.72 -7.42 6.65
N GLU A 73 1.59 -7.63 7.34
CA GLU A 73 1.57 -8.29 8.65
C GLU A 73 2.04 -9.75 8.56
N PHE A 74 1.53 -10.50 7.60
CA PHE A 74 1.91 -11.90 7.42
C PHE A 74 3.40 -12.04 7.14
N THR A 75 3.92 -11.24 6.21
CA THR A 75 5.33 -11.30 5.85
C THR A 75 6.22 -10.76 6.96
N ALA A 76 5.83 -9.71 7.69
CA ALA A 76 6.62 -9.21 8.82
C ALA A 76 6.73 -10.18 10.01
N TYR A 77 5.72 -11.03 10.24
CA TYR A 77 5.69 -11.93 11.41
C TYR A 77 5.91 -13.41 11.12
N LYS A 78 5.52 -13.90 9.94
CA LYS A 78 5.53 -15.33 9.60
C LYS A 78 6.56 -15.69 8.55
N GLU A 79 6.67 -14.88 7.50
CA GLU A 79 7.55 -15.15 6.36
C GLU A 79 8.45 -13.93 6.06
N THR A 80 9.34 -13.62 7.00
CA THR A 80 10.14 -12.38 7.03
C THR A 80 11.01 -12.15 5.80
N LYS A 81 11.35 -13.20 5.05
CA LYS A 81 12.04 -13.11 3.76
C LYS A 81 11.24 -12.38 2.68
N PHE A 82 9.91 -12.30 2.82
CA PHE A 82 9.02 -11.66 1.87
C PHE A 82 8.54 -10.28 2.31
N PHE A 83 8.96 -9.78 3.48
CA PHE A 83 8.64 -8.43 3.93
C PHE A 83 9.47 -7.42 3.13
N THR A 84 9.01 -7.13 1.92
CA THR A 84 9.72 -6.35 0.88
C THR A 84 8.73 -5.41 0.18
N ALA A 85 9.24 -4.29 -0.32
CA ALA A 85 8.42 -3.32 -1.06
C ALA A 85 7.74 -3.96 -2.27
N ASP A 86 8.46 -4.77 -3.05
CA ASP A 86 7.93 -5.46 -4.23
C ASP A 86 6.69 -6.30 -3.93
N ILE A 87 6.70 -7.08 -2.84
CA ILE A 87 5.57 -7.92 -2.45
C ILE A 87 4.37 -7.06 -2.03
N ILE A 88 4.61 -6.00 -1.26
CA ILE A 88 3.56 -5.06 -0.82
C ILE A 88 2.97 -4.29 -2.01
N ILE A 89 3.81 -3.86 -2.95
CA ILE A 89 3.39 -3.16 -4.17
C ILE A 89 2.63 -4.11 -5.09
N THR A 90 3.07 -5.36 -5.21
CA THR A 90 2.35 -6.39 -5.96
C THR A 90 0.94 -6.59 -5.39
N SER A 91 0.79 -6.64 -4.05
CA SER A 91 -0.54 -6.68 -3.44
C SER A 91 -1.39 -5.44 -3.67
N LEU A 92 -0.77 -4.27 -3.90
CA LEU A 92 -1.52 -3.06 -4.23
C LEU A 92 -2.01 -3.07 -5.70
N LEU A 93 -1.20 -3.58 -6.62
CA LEU A 93 -1.42 -3.47 -8.06
C LEU A 93 -2.04 -4.72 -8.72
N HIS A 94 -2.48 -5.71 -7.94
CA HIS A 94 -2.96 -7.00 -8.47
C HIS A 94 -4.36 -6.98 -9.11
N VAL A 95 -5.07 -5.86 -9.05
CA VAL A 95 -6.50 -5.72 -9.36
C VAL A 95 -6.78 -4.93 -10.64
#